data_AF-X0T0U0-F1
#
_entry.id   AF-X0T0U0-F1
#
_cell.length_a   1.000
_cell.length_b   1.000
_cell.length_c   1.000
_cell.angle_alpha   90.00
_cell.angle_beta   90.00
_cell.angle_gamma   90.00
#
_symmetry.space_group_name_H-M   'P 1'
#
loop_
_entity.id
_entity.type
_entity.pdbx_description
1 polymer ?
#
loop_
_entity_poly.entity_id
_entity_poly.type
_entity_poly.pdbx_seq_one_letter_code
_entity_poly.pdbx_strand_id
1 'polypeptide(L)'
;ERVSPRDIIKLQPFSLENTIELVATRLAETRPSTKEAVEPLFPFTERAVQHVHEVSFNKPRNVIQYCGILLEDALQQDLGIIDINDASSILQKYGIHPIKPENSKKSSQSQQRNLLQE
;
A
#
# COMPACT_ATOMS: atom_id res chain seq x y z
N GLU A 1 31.52 4.09 -22.49
CA GLU A 1 30.80 5.39 -22.41
C GLU A 1 30.19 5.49 -21.01
N ARG A 2 30.52 6.54 -20.24
CA ARG A 2 29.92 6.76 -18.92
C ARG A 2 28.72 7.69 -19.10
N VAL A 3 27.56 7.28 -18.61
CA VAL A 3 26.31 8.05 -18.71
C VAL A 3 26.52 9.44 -18.12
N SER A 4 26.12 10.50 -18.83
CA SER A 4 26.23 11.88 -18.35
C SER A 4 25.35 12.07 -17.12
N PRO A 5 25.77 12.85 -16.11
CA PRO A 5 24.91 13.18 -14.96
C PRO A 5 23.57 13.82 -15.35
N ARG A 6 23.48 14.41 -16.56
CA ARG A 6 22.25 14.97 -17.12
C ARG A 6 21.25 13.91 -17.61
N ASP A 7 21.71 12.68 -17.83
CA ASP A 7 20.91 11.57 -18.35
C ASP A 7 20.46 10.61 -17.23
N ILE A 8 20.64 10.99 -15.95
CA ILE A 8 20.21 10.20 -14.80
C ILE A 8 18.70 10.37 -14.60
N ILE A 9 17.93 9.35 -14.97
CA ILE A 9 16.50 9.26 -14.69
C ILE A 9 16.30 8.92 -13.20
N LYS A 10 15.61 9.79 -12.47
CA LYS A 10 15.20 9.55 -11.08
C LYS A 10 13.75 9.11 -11.03
N LEU A 11 13.52 7.86 -10.63
CA LEU A 11 12.18 7.33 -10.43
C LEU A 11 11.55 7.96 -9.18
N GLN A 12 10.29 8.38 -9.33
CA GLN A 12 9.49 8.86 -8.21
C GLN A 12 8.95 7.67 -7.40
N PRO A 13 8.68 7.86 -6.09
CA PRO A 13 7.95 6.87 -5.30
C PRO A 13 6.62 6.53 -5.98
N PHE A 14 6.21 5.27 -5.87
CA PHE A 14 4.94 4.81 -6.43
C PHE A 14 3.78 5.48 -5.70
N SER A 15 2.86 6.12 -6.42
CA SER A 15 1.74 6.85 -5.84
C SER A 15 0.54 5.93 -5.54
N LEU A 16 -0.44 6.44 -4.80
CA LEU A 16 -1.73 5.77 -4.60
C LEU A 16 -2.47 5.57 -5.93
N GLU A 17 -2.47 6.59 -6.80
CA GLU A 17 -3.09 6.52 -8.13
C GLU A 17 -2.48 5.39 -8.98
N ASN A 18 -1.15 5.33 -9.04
CA ASN A 18 -0.46 4.24 -9.74
C ASN A 18 -0.76 2.87 -9.09
N THR A 19 -1.00 2.85 -7.78
CA THR A 19 -1.38 1.63 -7.05
C THR A 19 -2.77 1.15 -7.47
N ILE A 20 -3.75 2.06 -7.53
CA ILE A 20 -5.10 1.77 -7.99
C ILE A 20 -5.08 1.26 -9.43
N GLU A 21 -4.35 1.95 -10.32
CA GLU A 21 -4.22 1.55 -11.73
C GLU A 21 -3.57 0.18 -11.88
N LEU A 22 -2.48 -0.08 -11.13
CA LEU A 22 -1.77 -1.34 -11.14
C LEU A 22 -2.67 -2.50 -10.71
N VAL A 23 -3.42 -2.32 -9.62
CA VAL A 23 -4.34 -3.34 -9.10
C VAL A 23 -5.47 -3.60 -10.09
N ALA A 24 -6.11 -2.55 -10.61
CA ALA A 24 -7.16 -2.66 -11.61
C ALA A 24 -6.68 -3.39 -12.88
N THR A 25 -5.51 -3.03 -13.39
CA THR A 25 -4.91 -3.66 -14.57
C THR A 25 -4.67 -5.15 -14.33
N ARG A 26 -4.12 -5.51 -13.18
CA ARG A 26 -3.84 -6.92 -12.85
C ARG A 26 -5.08 -7.77 -12.68
N LEU A 27 -6.13 -7.21 -12.09
CA LEU A 27 -7.40 -7.91 -12.00
C LEU A 27 -8.05 -8.10 -13.37
N ALA A 28 -7.92 -7.11 -14.26
CA ALA A 28 -8.46 -7.18 -15.61
C ALA A 28 -7.80 -8.29 -16.45
N GLU A 29 -6.50 -8.55 -16.27
CA GLU A 29 -5.76 -9.62 -16.97
C GLU A 29 -6.41 -11.01 -16.77
N THR A 30 -7.06 -11.24 -15.64
CA THR A 30 -7.64 -12.55 -15.27
C THR A 30 -9.17 -12.60 -15.37
N ARG A 31 -9.84 -11.50 -15.73
CA ARG A 31 -11.31 -11.45 -15.84
C ARG A 31 -11.76 -11.66 -17.30
N PRO A 32 -12.74 -12.54 -17.57
CA PRO A 32 -13.28 -12.70 -18.92
C PRO A 32 -13.98 -11.42 -19.38
N SER A 33 -13.67 -10.98 -20.60
CA SER A 33 -14.09 -9.71 -21.21
C SER A 33 -15.60 -9.54 -21.45
N THR A 34 -16.43 -10.47 -20.98
CA THR A 34 -17.82 -10.67 -21.43
C THR A 34 -18.88 -10.43 -20.36
N LYS A 35 -18.55 -9.89 -19.18
CA LYS A 35 -19.57 -9.50 -18.20
C LYS A 35 -19.45 -8.02 -17.85
N GLU A 36 -20.54 -7.34 -18.15
CA GLU A 36 -20.91 -5.98 -17.81
C GLU A 36 -20.39 -5.54 -16.43
N ALA A 37 -19.82 -4.33 -16.39
CA ALA A 37 -19.66 -3.51 -15.18
C ALA A 37 -19.08 -4.21 -13.94
N VAL A 38 -18.05 -5.05 -14.08
CA VAL A 38 -17.27 -5.41 -12.89
C VAL A 38 -16.44 -4.20 -12.50
N GLU A 39 -16.71 -3.64 -11.33
CA GLU A 39 -15.92 -2.53 -10.78
C GLU A 39 -14.41 -2.85 -10.91
N PRO A 40 -13.57 -1.90 -11.37
CA PRO A 40 -12.17 -2.18 -11.69
C PRO A 40 -11.40 -2.85 -10.54
N LEU A 41 -11.75 -2.50 -9.30
CA LEU A 41 -11.08 -3.00 -8.10
C LEU A 41 -11.73 -4.24 -7.47
N PHE A 42 -12.90 -4.70 -7.93
CA PHE A 42 -13.58 -5.85 -7.32
C PHE A 42 -12.67 -7.10 -7.19
N PRO A 43 -12.55 -7.75 -6.03
CA PRO A 43 -13.39 -7.64 -4.83
C PRO A 43 -12.94 -6.58 -3.82
N PHE A 44 -11.91 -5.78 -4.12
CA PHE A 44 -11.41 -4.77 -3.19
C PHE A 44 -12.26 -3.50 -3.21
N THR A 45 -12.48 -2.94 -2.03
CA THR A 45 -12.85 -1.53 -1.89
C THR A 45 -11.65 -0.61 -2.16
N GLU A 46 -11.89 0.64 -2.55
CA GLU A 46 -10.81 1.63 -2.72
C GLU A 46 -10.02 1.84 -1.42
N ARG A 47 -10.69 1.80 -0.26
CA ARG A 47 -10.05 1.91 1.06
C ARG A 47 -9.13 0.73 1.37
N ALA A 48 -9.47 -0.49 0.94
CA ALA A 48 -8.59 -1.64 1.07
C ALA A 48 -7.32 -1.46 0.22
N VAL A 49 -7.46 -0.98 -1.03
CA VAL A 49 -6.32 -0.68 -1.91
C VAL A 49 -5.45 0.44 -1.35
N GLN A 50 -6.06 1.48 -0.77
CA GLN A 50 -5.34 2.54 -0.05
C GLN A 50 -4.53 1.96 1.12
N HIS A 51 -5.12 1.04 1.90
CA HIS A 51 -4.41 0.41 2.99
C HIS A 51 -3.21 -0.42 2.51
N VAL A 52 -3.38 -1.18 1.42
CA VAL A 52 -2.28 -1.91 0.76
C VAL A 52 -1.17 -0.96 0.33
N HIS A 53 -1.51 0.19 -0.26
CA HIS A 53 -0.55 1.21 -0.65
C HIS A 53 0.29 1.67 0.56
N GLU A 54 -0.36 2.01 1.67
CA GLU A 54 0.28 2.49 2.90
C GLU A 54 1.28 1.47 3.48
N VAL A 55 0.94 0.18 3.49
CA VAL A 55 1.82 -0.87 4.02
C VAL A 55 2.86 -1.37 3.01
N SER A 56 2.71 -1.02 1.72
CA SER A 56 3.62 -1.47 0.65
C SER A 56 4.96 -0.75 0.63
N PHE A 57 5.10 0.37 1.36
CA PHE A 57 6.25 1.27 1.31
C PHE A 57 6.52 1.83 -0.10
N ASN A 58 5.45 2.13 -0.84
CA ASN A 58 5.52 2.65 -2.21
C ASN A 58 6.27 1.70 -3.18
N LYS A 59 6.24 0.39 -2.92
CA LYS A 59 6.88 -0.64 -3.75
C LYS A 59 5.81 -1.40 -4.55
N PRO A 60 5.78 -1.30 -5.89
CA PRO A 60 4.79 -1.99 -6.73
C PRO A 60 4.76 -3.51 -6.51
N ARG A 61 5.93 -4.12 -6.30
CA ARG A 61 6.05 -5.56 -6.01
C ARG A 61 5.28 -5.94 -4.74
N ASN A 62 5.38 -5.13 -3.70
CA ASN A 62 4.72 -5.38 -2.43
C ASN A 62 3.21 -5.25 -2.57
N VAL A 63 2.72 -4.25 -3.31
CA VAL A 63 1.28 -4.10 -3.62
C VAL A 63 0.71 -5.40 -4.17
N ILE A 64 1.30 -5.94 -5.24
CA ILE A 64 0.80 -7.16 -5.89
C ILE A 64 0.86 -8.37 -4.95
N GLN A 65 1.98 -8.52 -4.23
CA GLN A 65 2.13 -9.62 -3.28
C GLN A 65 1.07 -9.56 -2.18
N TYR A 66 0.79 -8.38 -1.65
CA TYR A 66 -0.19 -8.21 -0.58
C TYR A 66 -1.62 -8.40 -1.08
N CYS A 67 -1.95 -7.91 -2.29
CA CYS A 67 -3.21 -8.23 -2.93
C CYS A 67 -3.40 -9.75 -3.11
N GLY A 68 -2.35 -10.49 -3.49
CA GLY A 68 -2.38 -11.95 -3.58
C GLY A 68 -2.72 -12.62 -2.25
N ILE A 69 -2.02 -12.22 -1.17
CA ILE A 69 -2.30 -12.70 0.19
C ILE A 69 -3.76 -12.42 0.59
N LEU A 70 -4.25 -11.21 0.32
CA LEU A 70 -5.63 -10.83 0.63
C LEU A 70 -6.64 -11.70 -0.11
N LEU A 71 -6.43 -11.96 -1.41
CA LEU A 71 -7.33 -12.79 -2.20
C LEU A 71 -7.33 -14.25 -1.73
N GLU A 72 -6.15 -14.81 -1.44
CA GLU A 72 -6.03 -16.19 -0.96
C GLU A 72 -6.73 -16.38 0.39
N ASP A 73 -6.52 -15.47 1.34
CA ASP A 73 -7.14 -15.55 2.67
C ASP A 73 -8.65 -15.24 2.59
N ALA A 74 -9.06 -14.28 1.76
CA ALA A 74 -10.48 -13.98 1.52
C ALA A 74 -11.23 -15.18 0.92
N LEU A 75 -10.61 -15.93 0.00
CA LEU A 75 -11.18 -17.17 -0.54
C LEU A 75 -11.33 -18.25 0.53
N GLN A 76 -10.39 -18.37 1.46
CA GLN A 76 -10.49 -19.32 2.59
C GLN A 76 -11.60 -18.94 3.58
N GLN A 77 -11.91 -17.65 3.69
CA GLN A 77 -12.93 -17.09 4.58
C GLN A 77 -14.30 -16.90 3.90
N ASP A 78 -14.44 -17.24 2.62
CA ASP A 78 -15.65 -17.00 1.81
C ASP A 78 -16.10 -15.52 1.79
N LEU A 79 -15.13 -14.59 1.78
CA LEU A 79 -15.37 -13.15 1.72
C LEU A 79 -15.64 -12.70 0.27
N GLY A 80 -16.82 -12.14 0.03
CA GLY A 80 -17.21 -11.63 -1.29
C GLY A 80 -16.65 -10.25 -1.65
N ILE A 81 -16.41 -9.39 -0.65
CA ILE A 81 -15.83 -8.06 -0.78
C ILE A 81 -14.77 -7.91 0.31
N ILE A 82 -13.63 -7.31 -0.03
CA ILE A 82 -12.52 -7.04 0.89
C ILE A 82 -12.54 -5.55 1.24
N ASP A 83 -12.99 -5.25 2.45
CA ASP A 83 -12.95 -3.89 2.99
C ASP A 83 -11.61 -3.57 3.69
N ILE A 84 -11.48 -2.38 4.27
CA ILE A 84 -10.27 -1.98 4.99
C ILE A 84 -10.01 -2.79 6.26
N ASN A 85 -11.06 -3.23 6.97
CA ASN A 85 -10.94 -4.01 8.19
C ASN A 85 -10.47 -5.43 7.87
N ASP A 86 -11.04 -6.04 6.83
CA ASP A 86 -10.61 -7.34 6.31
C ASP A 86 -9.15 -7.28 5.88
N ALA A 87 -8.80 -6.26 5.07
CA ALA A 87 -7.44 -6.07 4.59
C ALA A 87 -6.44 -5.90 5.73
N SER A 88 -6.77 -5.06 6.71
CA SER A 88 -5.94 -4.82 7.88
C SER A 88 -5.77 -6.09 8.73
N SER A 89 -6.87 -6.80 9.02
CA SER A 89 -6.86 -8.03 9.82
C SER A 89 -6.02 -9.13 9.15
N ILE A 90 -6.24 -9.38 7.86
CA ILE A 90 -5.50 -10.39 7.10
C ILE A 90 -4.02 -10.01 7.04
N LEU A 91 -3.67 -8.79 6.63
CA LEU A 91 -2.25 -8.40 6.53
C LEU A 91 -1.55 -8.46 7.89
N GLN A 92 -2.26 -8.11 8.98
CA GLN A 92 -1.72 -8.25 10.33
C GLN A 92 -1.40 -9.70 10.71
N LYS A 93 -2.26 -10.66 10.33
CA LYS A 93 -2.02 -12.11 10.53
C LYS A 93 -0.71 -12.57 9.86
N TYR A 94 -0.30 -11.94 8.76
CA TYR A 94 0.95 -12.23 8.06
C TYR A 94 2.14 -11.34 8.51
N GLY A 95 1.99 -10.57 9.59
CA GLY A 95 3.04 -9.69 10.11
C GLY A 95 3.29 -8.43 9.26
N ILE A 96 2.37 -8.10 8.35
CA ILE A 96 2.44 -6.92 7.51
C ILE A 96 1.66 -5.80 8.21
N HIS A 97 2.39 -4.77 8.62
CA HIS A 97 1.82 -3.66 9.39
C HIS A 97 2.33 -2.31 8.85
N PRO A 98 1.55 -1.24 8.99
CA PRO A 98 2.06 0.10 8.73
C PRO A 98 3.24 0.37 9.68
N ILE A 99 4.37 0.85 9.14
CA ILE A 99 5.41 1.40 10.01
C ILE A 99 4.83 2.67 10.63
N LYS A 100 4.46 2.61 11.92
CA LYS A 100 4.22 3.83 12.70
C LYS A 100 5.51 4.65 12.64
N PRO A 101 5.46 5.96 12.33
CA PRO A 101 6.66 6.79 12.39
C PRO A 101 7.17 6.78 13.83
N GLU A 102 8.29 6.10 14.06
CA GLU A 102 8.81 5.83 15.40
C GLU A 102 9.49 7.05 16.06
N ASN A 103 9.32 8.28 15.56
CA ASN A 103 10.06 9.45 16.03
C ASN A 103 9.27 10.77 16.07
N SER A 104 8.12 10.79 16.75
CA SER A 104 7.48 12.05 17.21
C SER A 104 7.66 12.34 18.70
N LYS A 105 8.47 11.55 19.43
CA LYS A 105 8.79 11.74 20.86
C LYS A 105 10.28 11.96 21.15
N LYS A 106 10.95 12.89 20.46
CA LYS A 106 12.27 13.40 20.92
C LYS A 106 12.49 14.91 20.71
N SER A 107 11.45 15.72 20.48
CA SER A 107 11.63 17.18 20.32
C SER A 107 11.33 18.01 21.57
N SER A 108 10.66 17.48 22.60
CA SER A 108 10.18 18.33 23.72
C SER A 108 11.10 18.38 24.94
N GLN A 109 12.08 17.48 25.08
CA GLN A 109 13.01 17.50 26.24
C GLN A 109 14.25 18.38 26.02
N SER A 110 14.54 18.79 24.79
CA SER A 110 15.72 19.64 24.51
C SER A 110 15.43 21.14 24.63
N GLN A 111 14.17 21.56 24.66
CA GLN A 111 13.80 22.98 24.80
C GLN A 111 13.61 23.43 26.27
N GLN A 112 13.47 22.50 27.22
CA GLN A 112 13.31 22.86 28.65
C GLN A 112 14.63 22.98 29.42
N ARG A 113 15.78 22.57 28.88
CA ARG A 113 17.09 22.75 29.53
C ARG A 113 17.77 24.10 29.30
N ASN A 114 17.27 24.93 28.38
CA ASN A 114 17.84 26.25 28.09
C ASN A 114 17.07 27.43 28.72
N LEU A 115 16.02 27.20 29.50
CA LEU A 115 15.27 28.26 30.18
C LEU A 115 15.52 28.35 31.71
N LEU A 116 16.51 27.62 32.22
CA LEU A 116 16.88 27.64 33.65
C LEU A 116 18.35 28.08 33.88
N GLN A 117 18.98 28.72 32.88
CA GLN A 117 20.34 29.25 32.98
C GLN A 117 20.47 30.72 32.53
N GLU A 118 19.44 31.54 32.79
CA GLU A 118 19.58 33.00 32.81
C GLU A 118 19.11 33.55 34.16
#